data_AF-A0A8C7E7I7-F1
#
_entry.id   AF-A0A8C7E7I7-F1
#
_cell.length_a   1.000
_cell.length_b   1.000
_cell.length_c   1.000
_cell.angle_alpha   90.00
_cell.angle_beta   90.00
_cell.angle_gamma   90.00
#
_symmetry.space_group_name_H-M   'P 1'
#
loop_
_entity.id
_entity.type
_entity.pdbx_description
1 polymer ?
#
loop_
_entity_poly.entity_id
_entity_poly.type
_entity_poly.pdbx_seq_one_letter_code
_entity_poly.pdbx_strand_id
1 'polypeptide(L)'
;QPVVTYKLIVLFYMKSCREKRQAEFEIYLRRMLKRFSKEVREDTHKVHLLCLLANGFHRNRICLQPDLQAVGLSIIPVRFTKDPVDRINRLFLSNLVNWFSATFTINNQLSDSEDWQVTLERRFAVYAARDEAELVQIFLLILRALHLMCRLVLSLQPIPLKEPPGKVSIAKLLLSVFFPEDASPCSSNSSKKKNKIISSDEEEQRPVISRGTDHWVEVFLEREDRWLCVDCIHGNVGHPLECFKYASKPVCYIIGIDDSGFVKDVTQRYDPGWMTATRKCRVDAQWWEETLEPYKSSFVERDAKEEKEFLAKLQDQPLPKSISEYKNHPLYALKRHLLKYEAIYPDTASILGYCRGEAVYSRDCIHTLHSKDTWLKQARVVRIGEVPYKMVKGYSNQARKARMAEPANRDKMDLPLFGLWQTEKYQPPLAVDGRVPRNEFGNVYLFQPCMLPIGCVQLNLPSLHRVARKLDIDCVPAVTGFDFHGGYSHPVTEGYVICEEYKEVLVAAWENEESEREKKEKEKREKRVLGNWKLLVKGLLIKERLKKRYSTKNETRVMMEGESGFSSNDDEGPNAETLAEDVAVSWPQNRQAEEQGEKGRTIKRSKREKQGEAKHLFPFEKL
;
A
#
# COMPACT_ATOMS: atom_id res chain seq x y z
N GLN A 1 -59.59 -8.47 6.56
CA GLN A 1 -58.92 -7.39 5.79
C GLN A 1 -57.64 -6.84 6.45
N PRO A 2 -57.49 -6.62 7.78
CA PRO A 2 -56.27 -5.98 8.34
C PRO A 2 -55.01 -6.88 8.41
N VAL A 3 -55.15 -8.21 8.34
CA VAL A 3 -54.02 -9.16 8.35
C VAL A 3 -53.27 -9.19 7.01
N VAL A 4 -53.97 -8.91 5.90
CA VAL A 4 -53.41 -8.93 4.55
C VAL A 4 -52.54 -7.68 4.31
N THR A 5 -52.99 -6.51 4.77
CA THR A 5 -52.23 -5.26 4.73
C THR A 5 -50.95 -5.32 5.57
N TYR A 6 -50.98 -5.94 6.76
CA TYR A 6 -49.78 -6.10 7.59
C TYR A 6 -48.72 -7.02 6.95
N LYS A 7 -49.14 -8.13 6.32
CA LYS A 7 -48.24 -9.01 5.56
C LYS A 7 -47.61 -8.32 4.35
N LEU A 8 -48.38 -7.50 3.62
CA LEU A 8 -47.88 -6.71 2.49
C LEU A 8 -46.84 -5.66 2.92
N ILE A 9 -47.06 -4.98 4.05
CA ILE A 9 -46.11 -4.00 4.60
C ILE A 9 -44.81 -4.70 5.03
N VAL A 10 -44.89 -5.86 5.69
CA VAL A 10 -43.70 -6.64 6.09
C VAL A 10 -42.94 -7.15 4.86
N LEU A 11 -43.63 -7.66 3.84
CA LEU A 11 -43.00 -8.11 2.59
C LEU A 11 -42.37 -6.94 1.82
N PHE A 12 -43.03 -5.79 1.77
CA PHE A 12 -42.47 -4.58 1.16
C PHE A 12 -41.26 -4.07 1.93
N TYR A 13 -41.29 -4.09 3.26
CA TYR A 13 -40.17 -3.72 4.10
C TYR A 13 -39.00 -4.70 3.98
N MET A 14 -39.27 -6.02 3.89
CA MET A 14 -38.25 -7.04 3.67
C MET A 14 -37.64 -6.93 2.27
N LYS A 15 -38.45 -6.68 1.23
CA LYS A 15 -37.99 -6.43 -0.14
C LYS A 15 -37.15 -5.15 -0.21
N SER A 16 -37.63 -4.05 0.36
CA SER A 16 -36.88 -2.79 0.46
C SER A 16 -35.57 -2.94 1.27
N CYS A 17 -35.58 -3.70 2.37
CA CYS A 17 -34.35 -4.02 3.11
C CYS A 17 -33.39 -4.89 2.31
N ARG A 18 -33.89 -5.84 1.50
CA ARG A 18 -33.07 -6.69 0.62
C ARG A 18 -32.46 -5.88 -0.51
N GLU A 19 -33.24 -5.01 -1.14
CA GLU A 19 -32.79 -4.07 -2.18
C GLU A 19 -31.78 -3.06 -1.63
N LYS A 20 -32.02 -2.49 -0.44
CA LYS A 20 -31.04 -1.62 0.25
C LYS A 20 -29.73 -2.36 0.55
N ARG A 21 -29.80 -3.60 1.07
CA ARG A 21 -28.60 -4.42 1.30
C ARG A 21 -27.87 -4.76 0.02
N GLN A 22 -28.60 -5.01 -1.07
CA GLN A 22 -28.02 -5.29 -2.39
C GLN A 22 -27.31 -4.04 -2.96
N ALA A 23 -27.93 -2.86 -2.85
CA ALA A 23 -27.33 -1.59 -3.25
C ALA A 23 -26.11 -1.22 -2.38
N GLU A 24 -26.18 -1.42 -1.07
CA GLU A 24 -25.05 -1.22 -0.15
C GLU A 24 -23.89 -2.17 -0.49
N PHE A 25 -24.18 -3.43 -0.80
CA PHE A 25 -23.20 -4.42 -1.21
C PHE A 25 -22.58 -4.09 -2.58
N GLU A 26 -23.37 -3.63 -3.54
CA GLU A 26 -22.88 -3.15 -4.83
C GLU A 26 -21.96 -1.93 -4.68
N ILE A 27 -22.36 -0.95 -3.86
CA ILE A 27 -21.51 0.21 -3.56
C ILE A 27 -20.21 -0.25 -2.88
N TYR A 28 -20.28 -1.22 -1.98
CA TYR A 28 -19.12 -1.82 -1.33
C TYR A 28 -18.19 -2.50 -2.33
N LEU A 29 -18.72 -3.35 -3.22
CA LEU A 29 -17.95 -4.01 -4.29
C LEU A 29 -17.32 -3.00 -5.24
N ARG A 30 -18.06 -1.98 -5.68
CA ARG A 30 -17.52 -0.90 -6.51
C ARG A 30 -16.39 -0.14 -5.82
N ARG A 31 -16.51 0.12 -4.51
CA ARG A 31 -15.44 0.75 -3.71
C ARG A 31 -14.23 -0.18 -3.59
N MET A 32 -14.44 -1.46 -3.38
CA MET A 32 -13.38 -2.47 -3.30
C MET A 32 -12.62 -2.58 -4.63
N LEU A 33 -13.33 -2.75 -5.75
CA LEU A 33 -12.74 -2.83 -7.09
C LEU A 33 -11.94 -1.56 -7.45
N LYS A 34 -12.45 -0.37 -7.07
CA LYS A 34 -11.72 0.89 -7.25
C LYS A 34 -10.45 0.96 -6.41
N ARG A 35 -10.47 0.46 -5.17
CA ARG A 35 -9.26 0.38 -4.31
C ARG A 35 -8.24 -0.57 -4.92
N PHE A 36 -8.66 -1.78 -5.26
CA PHE A 36 -7.81 -2.77 -5.90
C PHE A 36 -7.18 -2.25 -7.21
N SER A 37 -7.98 -1.66 -8.09
CA SER A 37 -7.48 -1.09 -9.36
C SER A 37 -6.51 0.07 -9.14
N LYS A 38 -6.68 0.85 -8.06
CA LYS A 38 -5.75 1.92 -7.68
C LYS A 38 -4.43 1.32 -7.20
N GLU A 39 -4.48 0.31 -6.33
CA GLU A 39 -3.31 -0.40 -5.81
C GLU A 39 -2.49 -1.02 -6.95
N VAL A 40 -3.13 -1.80 -7.84
CA VAL A 40 -2.47 -2.41 -9.01
C VAL A 40 -1.78 -1.36 -9.88
N ARG A 41 -2.41 -0.19 -10.10
CA ARG A 41 -1.80 0.89 -10.89
C ARG A 41 -0.61 1.53 -10.17
N GLU A 42 -0.72 1.73 -8.87
CA GLU A 42 0.39 2.23 -8.06
C GLU A 42 1.58 1.27 -8.11
N ASP A 43 1.35 -0.03 -7.98
CA ASP A 43 2.39 -1.05 -8.06
C ASP A 43 2.98 -1.15 -9.47
N THR A 44 2.15 -1.08 -10.52
CA THR A 44 2.62 -1.03 -11.92
C THR A 44 3.54 0.17 -12.15
N HIS A 45 3.19 1.33 -11.61
CA HIS A 45 4.02 2.52 -11.68
C HIS A 45 5.35 2.31 -10.95
N LYS A 46 5.33 1.78 -9.72
CA LYS A 46 6.53 1.46 -8.93
C LYS A 46 7.45 0.51 -9.68
N VAL A 47 6.93 -0.60 -10.20
CA VAL A 47 7.71 -1.59 -10.96
C VAL A 47 8.32 -0.95 -12.21
N HIS A 48 7.55 -0.19 -13.00
CA HIS A 48 8.10 0.46 -14.18
C HIS A 48 9.19 1.48 -13.82
N LEU A 49 9.00 2.26 -12.75
CA LEU A 49 10.00 3.20 -12.24
C LEU A 49 11.31 2.48 -11.87
N LEU A 50 11.23 1.33 -11.19
CA LEU A 50 12.40 0.51 -10.86
C LEU A 50 13.10 -0.03 -12.11
N CYS A 51 12.36 -0.48 -13.13
CA CYS A 51 12.95 -0.91 -14.40
C CYS A 51 13.70 0.24 -15.11
N LEU A 52 13.14 1.46 -15.10
CA LEU A 52 13.80 2.63 -15.67
C LEU A 52 15.07 3.00 -14.89
N LEU A 53 15.03 2.92 -13.57
CA LEU A 53 16.20 3.11 -12.71
C LEU A 53 17.29 2.06 -12.98
N ALA A 54 16.90 0.79 -13.10
CA ALA A 54 17.82 -0.31 -13.46
C ALA A 54 18.48 -0.10 -14.83
N ASN A 55 17.72 0.36 -15.83
CA ASN A 55 18.27 0.75 -17.13
C ASN A 55 19.26 1.91 -17.01
N GLY A 56 18.98 2.89 -16.13
CA GLY A 56 19.91 3.97 -15.80
C GLY A 56 21.24 3.46 -15.24
N PHE A 57 21.19 2.54 -14.27
CA PHE A 57 22.38 1.90 -13.72
C PHE A 57 23.18 1.13 -14.77
N HIS A 58 22.50 0.39 -15.65
CA HIS A 58 23.15 -0.35 -16.72
C HIS A 58 23.92 0.58 -17.67
N ARG A 59 23.28 1.66 -18.15
CA ARG A 59 23.91 2.68 -19.00
C ARG A 59 25.08 3.37 -18.30
N ASN A 60 24.90 3.70 -17.02
CA ASN A 60 25.94 4.32 -16.20
C ASN A 60 27.20 3.43 -16.13
N ARG A 61 27.01 2.12 -15.92
CA ARG A 61 28.08 1.12 -15.82
C ARG A 61 28.82 0.92 -17.15
N ILE A 62 28.11 0.95 -18.28
CA ILE A 62 28.74 0.88 -19.60
C ILE A 62 29.64 2.10 -19.81
N CYS A 63 29.17 3.30 -19.44
CA CYS A 63 29.96 4.52 -19.54
C CYS A 63 31.13 4.59 -18.53
N LEU A 64 31.35 3.56 -17.70
CA LEU A 64 32.51 3.42 -16.81
C LEU A 64 33.57 2.46 -17.33
N GLN A 65 33.34 1.78 -18.47
CA GLN A 65 34.33 0.84 -19.01
C GLN A 65 35.61 1.59 -19.44
N PRO A 66 36.80 1.11 -19.01
CA PRO A 66 38.06 1.79 -19.28
C PRO A 66 38.40 1.82 -20.78
N ASP A 67 38.05 0.78 -21.53
CA ASP A 67 38.31 0.68 -22.96
C ASP A 67 37.57 1.78 -23.75
N LEU A 68 36.30 2.02 -23.42
CA LEU A 68 35.50 3.09 -24.01
C LEU A 68 36.03 4.48 -23.65
N GLN A 69 36.50 4.66 -22.41
CA GLN A 69 37.11 5.92 -21.99
C GLN A 69 38.44 6.18 -22.71
N ALA A 70 39.25 5.14 -22.94
CA ALA A 70 40.48 5.25 -23.72
C ALA A 70 40.21 5.66 -25.17
N VAL A 71 39.20 5.06 -25.80
CA VAL A 71 38.72 5.47 -27.15
C VAL A 71 38.25 6.92 -27.13
N GLY A 72 37.44 7.31 -26.15
CA GLY A 72 37.00 8.69 -25.96
C GLY A 72 38.18 9.66 -25.84
N LEU A 73 39.16 9.34 -25.00
CA LEU A 73 40.35 10.17 -24.78
C LEU A 73 41.17 10.38 -26.05
N SER A 74 41.26 9.36 -26.91
CA SER A 74 42.00 9.43 -28.18
C SER A 74 41.44 10.45 -29.18
N ILE A 75 40.15 10.80 -29.05
CA ILE A 75 39.43 11.73 -29.92
C ILE A 75 39.46 13.16 -29.37
N ILE A 76 39.61 13.32 -28.06
CA ILE A 76 39.52 14.63 -27.41
C ILE A 76 40.72 15.51 -27.80
N PRO A 77 40.49 16.75 -28.27
CA PRO A 77 41.56 17.67 -28.58
C PRO A 77 42.45 17.95 -27.37
N VAL A 78 43.77 17.94 -27.58
CA VAL A 78 44.79 18.11 -26.53
C VAL A 78 44.62 19.40 -25.71
N ARG A 79 43.98 20.44 -26.26
CA ARG A 79 43.67 21.67 -25.50
C ARG A 79 42.80 21.41 -24.27
N PHE A 80 41.93 20.39 -24.30
CA PHE A 80 41.06 20.03 -23.19
C PHE A 80 41.70 19.07 -22.19
N THR A 81 42.85 18.47 -22.52
CA THR A 81 43.56 17.53 -21.63
C THR A 81 44.69 18.18 -20.82
N LYS A 82 45.02 19.44 -21.12
CA LYS A 82 46.10 20.20 -20.45
C LYS A 82 45.65 20.92 -19.19
N ASP A 83 44.37 21.25 -19.08
CA ASP A 83 43.85 21.99 -17.93
C ASP A 83 43.67 21.03 -16.74
N PRO A 84 44.19 21.37 -15.55
CA PRO A 84 43.94 20.58 -14.34
C PRO A 84 42.45 20.65 -13.98
N VAL A 85 41.93 19.58 -13.38
CA VAL A 85 40.50 19.43 -13.01
C VAL A 85 40.00 20.62 -12.18
N ASP A 86 40.83 21.10 -11.26
CA ASP A 86 40.55 22.28 -10.44
C ASP A 86 40.26 23.55 -11.26
N ARG A 87 40.81 23.72 -12.47
CA ARG A 87 40.63 24.93 -13.29
C ARG A 87 39.37 24.91 -14.14
N ILE A 88 38.62 23.81 -14.12
CA ILE A 88 37.43 23.66 -14.94
C ILE A 88 36.34 24.58 -14.41
N ASN A 89 35.78 25.34 -15.34
CA ASN A 89 34.75 26.32 -15.08
C ASN A 89 33.66 26.21 -16.16
N ARG A 90 32.61 27.02 -16.01
CA ARG A 90 31.51 27.08 -16.98
C ARG A 90 31.98 27.32 -18.42
N LEU A 91 32.99 28.19 -18.61
CA LEU A 91 33.51 28.53 -19.95
C LEU A 91 34.21 27.34 -20.63
N PHE A 92 35.00 26.57 -19.87
CA PHE A 92 35.60 25.33 -20.34
C PHE A 92 34.53 24.36 -20.83
N LEU A 93 33.48 24.13 -20.02
CA LEU A 93 32.38 23.23 -20.37
C LEU A 93 31.61 23.73 -21.61
N SER A 94 31.36 25.03 -21.72
CA SER A 94 30.73 25.62 -22.93
C SER A 94 31.58 25.40 -24.18
N ASN A 95 32.90 25.59 -24.09
CA ASN A 95 33.81 25.35 -25.21
C ASN A 95 33.87 23.86 -25.59
N LEU A 96 33.83 22.96 -24.60
CA LEU A 96 33.81 21.52 -24.82
C LEU A 96 32.51 21.09 -25.51
N VAL A 97 31.36 21.59 -25.04
CA VAL A 97 30.06 21.33 -25.66
C VAL A 97 30.02 21.85 -27.10
N ASN A 98 30.48 23.08 -27.35
CA ASN A 98 30.53 23.63 -28.71
C ASN A 98 31.37 22.79 -29.66
N TRP A 99 32.54 22.31 -29.20
CA TRP A 99 33.35 21.39 -29.98
C TRP A 99 32.63 20.05 -30.21
N PHE A 100 32.01 19.49 -29.18
CA PHE A 100 31.32 18.22 -29.25
C PHE A 100 30.15 18.27 -30.24
N SER A 101 29.29 19.28 -30.15
CA SER A 101 28.15 19.47 -31.06
C SER A 101 28.58 19.73 -32.51
N ALA A 102 29.78 20.26 -32.73
CA ALA A 102 30.36 20.41 -34.07
C ALA A 102 30.98 19.12 -34.62
N THR A 103 31.34 18.17 -33.74
CA THR A 103 32.09 16.96 -34.08
C THR A 103 31.16 15.75 -34.27
N PHE A 104 30.15 15.59 -33.41
CA PHE A 104 29.23 14.47 -33.45
C PHE A 104 27.88 14.87 -34.05
N THR A 105 27.32 14.00 -34.89
CA THR A 105 26.02 14.22 -35.54
C THR A 105 25.00 13.12 -35.20
N ILE A 106 23.71 13.40 -35.37
CA ILE A 106 22.66 12.39 -35.18
C ILE A 106 22.31 11.77 -36.54
N ASN A 107 22.34 10.44 -36.61
CA ASN A 107 21.98 9.67 -37.79
C ASN A 107 21.03 8.51 -37.43
N ASN A 108 19.73 8.73 -37.67
CA ASN A 108 18.66 7.78 -37.32
C ASN A 108 18.68 6.47 -38.13
N GLN A 109 19.50 6.36 -39.17
CA GLN A 109 19.60 5.16 -40.01
C GLN A 109 20.57 4.11 -39.46
N LEU A 110 21.26 4.43 -38.38
CA LEU A 110 22.21 3.53 -37.74
C LEU A 110 21.51 2.32 -37.09
N SER A 111 22.06 1.12 -37.30
CA SER A 111 21.52 -0.12 -36.73
C SER A 111 21.71 -0.21 -35.22
N ASP A 112 20.81 -0.97 -34.59
CA ASP A 112 20.96 -1.44 -33.21
C ASP A 112 21.82 -2.71 -33.19
N SER A 113 22.76 -2.80 -32.26
CA SER A 113 23.42 -4.06 -31.90
C SER A 113 23.04 -4.42 -30.47
N GLU A 114 22.98 -5.72 -30.14
CA GLU A 114 22.59 -6.16 -28.79
C GLU A 114 23.63 -5.77 -27.72
N ASP A 115 24.89 -5.58 -28.12
CA ASP A 115 25.97 -5.14 -27.23
C ASP A 115 26.19 -3.63 -27.31
N TRP A 116 25.92 -2.95 -26.19
CA TRP A 116 26.11 -1.51 -26.06
C TRP A 116 27.58 -1.08 -26.14
N GLN A 117 28.53 -1.91 -25.72
CA GLN A 117 29.95 -1.57 -25.80
C GLN A 117 30.38 -1.46 -27.27
N VAL A 118 30.11 -2.50 -28.05
CA VAL A 118 30.39 -2.53 -29.49
C VAL A 118 29.63 -1.41 -30.22
N THR A 119 28.40 -1.12 -29.80
CA THR A 119 27.62 -0.02 -30.37
C THR A 119 28.30 1.32 -30.17
N LEU A 120 28.75 1.63 -28.95
CA LEU A 120 29.42 2.90 -28.63
C LEU A 120 30.79 3.01 -29.30
N GLU A 121 31.59 1.94 -29.36
CA GLU A 121 32.86 1.92 -30.11
C GLU A 121 32.65 2.28 -31.58
N ARG A 122 31.62 1.70 -32.21
CA ARG A 122 31.24 2.05 -33.59
C ARG A 122 30.77 3.50 -33.72
N ARG A 123 30.06 4.04 -32.72
CA ARG A 123 29.62 5.45 -32.72
C ARG A 123 30.82 6.40 -32.68
N PHE A 124 31.84 6.10 -31.88
CA PHE A 124 33.08 6.87 -31.84
C PHE A 124 33.85 6.81 -33.17
N ALA A 125 33.88 5.64 -33.83
CA ALA A 125 34.54 5.51 -35.13
C ALA A 125 33.88 6.32 -36.26
N VAL A 126 32.54 6.47 -36.22
CA VAL A 126 31.76 7.15 -37.27
C VAL A 126 31.46 8.62 -36.92
N TYR A 127 31.74 9.05 -35.69
CA TYR A 127 31.38 10.39 -35.18
C TYR A 127 29.87 10.69 -35.31
N ALA A 128 29.05 9.67 -35.14
CA ALA A 128 27.59 9.80 -35.24
C ALA A 128 26.88 8.92 -34.20
N ALA A 129 25.83 9.47 -33.60
CA ALA A 129 24.93 8.78 -32.68
C ALA A 129 23.60 8.48 -33.37
N ARG A 130 22.90 7.41 -32.99
CA ARG A 130 21.58 7.12 -33.58
C ARG A 130 20.50 8.09 -33.08
N ASP A 131 20.52 8.39 -31.79
CA ASP A 131 19.53 9.23 -31.14
C ASP A 131 20.19 10.17 -30.12
N GLU A 132 19.36 11.07 -29.57
CA GLU A 132 19.76 12.02 -28.54
C GLU A 132 20.32 11.33 -27.28
N ALA A 133 19.80 10.16 -26.91
CA ALA A 133 20.23 9.44 -25.72
C ALA A 133 21.62 8.81 -25.87
N GLU A 134 21.95 8.26 -27.05
CA GLU A 134 23.30 7.80 -27.38
C GLU A 134 24.28 8.97 -27.40
N LEU A 135 23.88 10.12 -27.97
CA LEU A 135 24.73 11.31 -28.04
C LEU A 135 25.14 11.80 -26.64
N VAL A 136 24.19 11.83 -25.69
CA VAL A 136 24.46 12.17 -24.28
C VAL A 136 25.41 11.16 -23.61
N GLN A 137 25.30 9.87 -23.93
CA GLN A 137 26.20 8.84 -23.39
C GLN A 137 27.63 8.98 -23.93
N ILE A 138 27.79 9.28 -25.22
CA ILE A 138 29.09 9.58 -25.82
C ILE A 138 29.71 10.81 -25.14
N PHE A 139 28.92 11.86 -24.92
CA PHE A 139 29.37 13.05 -24.21
C PHE A 139 29.77 12.75 -22.75
N LEU A 140 28.99 11.93 -22.04
CA LEU A 140 29.32 11.47 -20.69
C LEU A 140 30.65 10.69 -20.65
N LEU A 141 30.90 9.83 -21.64
CA LEU A 141 32.16 9.10 -21.79
C LEU A 141 33.35 10.04 -21.98
N ILE A 142 33.19 11.10 -22.77
CA ILE A 142 34.22 12.14 -22.96
C ILE A 142 34.53 12.85 -21.63
N LEU A 143 33.50 13.21 -20.86
CA LEU A 143 33.69 13.85 -19.55
C LEU A 143 34.39 12.92 -18.55
N ARG A 144 34.08 11.63 -18.56
CA ARG A 144 34.74 10.62 -17.72
C ARG A 144 36.17 10.35 -18.13
N ALA A 145 36.46 10.33 -19.43
CA ALA A 145 37.81 10.20 -19.96
C ALA A 145 38.70 11.39 -19.56
N LEU A 146 38.11 12.57 -19.35
CA LEU A 146 38.78 13.75 -18.76
C LEU A 146 38.88 13.70 -17.23
N HIS A 147 38.48 12.59 -16.60
CA HIS A 147 38.44 12.40 -15.15
C HIS A 147 37.59 13.44 -14.42
N LEU A 148 36.48 13.87 -15.04
CA LEU A 148 35.54 14.80 -14.41
C LEU A 148 34.49 14.05 -13.61
N MET A 149 34.26 14.50 -12.37
CA MET A 149 33.15 14.04 -11.55
C MET A 149 31.83 14.42 -12.24
N CYS A 150 31.11 13.41 -12.71
CA CYS A 150 29.93 13.60 -13.55
C CYS A 150 28.80 12.65 -13.19
N ARG A 151 27.56 13.14 -13.30
CA ARG A 151 26.34 12.38 -13.11
C ARG A 151 25.60 12.24 -14.43
N LEU A 152 25.19 11.03 -14.77
CA LEU A 152 24.16 10.79 -15.77
C LEU A 152 22.81 11.20 -15.18
N VAL A 153 22.17 12.21 -15.76
CA VAL A 153 20.85 12.68 -15.31
C VAL A 153 19.76 12.14 -16.22
N LEU A 154 18.75 11.52 -15.61
CA LEU A 154 17.66 10.83 -16.29
C LEU A 154 16.31 11.39 -15.81
N SER A 155 15.52 11.93 -16.74
CA SER A 155 14.11 12.23 -16.55
C SER A 155 13.29 10.95 -16.80
N LEU A 156 12.97 10.23 -15.73
CA LEU A 156 12.25 8.96 -15.83
C LEU A 156 10.78 9.18 -16.18
N GLN A 157 10.29 8.45 -17.19
CA GLN A 157 8.91 8.52 -17.70
C GLN A 157 8.13 7.24 -17.36
N PRO A 158 7.77 6.99 -16.08
CA PRO A 158 7.00 5.82 -15.70
C PRO A 158 5.54 5.91 -16.18
N ILE A 159 4.80 4.81 -16.07
CA ILE A 159 3.38 4.78 -16.44
C ILE A 159 2.61 5.71 -15.48
N PRO A 160 1.84 6.70 -15.94
CA PRO A 160 1.20 7.66 -15.06
C PRO A 160 0.29 7.03 -13.99
N LEU A 161 0.36 7.53 -12.75
CA LEU A 161 -0.51 7.10 -11.63
C LEU A 161 -1.99 7.44 -11.86
N LYS A 162 -2.26 8.47 -12.66
CA LYS A 162 -3.62 8.86 -13.07
C LYS A 162 -3.82 8.50 -14.53
N GLU A 163 -4.96 7.90 -14.84
CA GLU A 163 -5.32 7.59 -16.22
C GLU A 163 -5.45 8.88 -17.05
N PRO A 164 -4.90 8.91 -18.27
CA PRO A 164 -5.17 10.01 -19.19
C PRO A 164 -6.67 10.02 -19.56
N PRO A 165 -7.27 11.20 -19.75
CA PRO A 165 -8.67 11.29 -20.15
C PRO A 165 -8.89 10.54 -21.46
N GLY A 166 -9.79 9.54 -21.47
CA GLY A 166 -10.19 8.80 -22.67
C GLY A 166 -9.88 7.30 -22.70
N LYS A 167 -9.01 6.77 -21.81
CA LYS A 167 -8.79 5.31 -21.70
C LYS A 167 -9.85 4.65 -20.82
N VAL A 168 -10.37 3.51 -21.25
CA VAL A 168 -11.32 2.72 -20.46
C VAL A 168 -10.58 2.09 -19.28
N SER A 169 -10.96 2.49 -18.06
CA SER A 169 -10.34 1.97 -16.83
C SER A 169 -10.57 0.46 -16.68
N ILE A 170 -9.58 -0.28 -16.18
CA ILE A 170 -9.74 -1.68 -15.76
C ILE A 170 -10.89 -1.80 -14.74
N ALA A 171 -11.04 -0.81 -13.86
CA ALA A 171 -12.19 -0.76 -12.94
C ALA A 171 -13.52 -0.65 -13.69
N LYS A 172 -13.56 0.05 -14.83
CA LYS A 172 -14.76 0.22 -15.66
C LYS A 172 -15.08 -1.08 -16.43
N LEU A 173 -14.06 -1.76 -16.94
CA LEU A 173 -14.18 -3.09 -17.55
C LEU A 173 -14.66 -4.14 -16.56
N LEU A 174 -14.03 -4.23 -15.38
CA LEU A 174 -14.46 -5.13 -14.31
C LEU A 174 -15.88 -4.79 -13.84
N LEU A 175 -16.22 -3.51 -13.66
CA LEU A 175 -17.59 -3.11 -13.33
C LEU A 175 -18.59 -3.53 -14.41
N SER A 176 -18.27 -3.41 -15.70
CA SER A 176 -19.17 -3.85 -16.77
C SER A 176 -19.34 -5.36 -16.84
N VAL A 177 -18.34 -6.14 -16.40
CA VAL A 177 -18.42 -7.60 -16.32
C VAL A 177 -19.29 -8.03 -15.13
N PHE A 178 -19.13 -7.39 -13.97
CA PHE A 178 -19.90 -7.72 -12.76
C PHE A 178 -21.31 -7.10 -12.74
N PHE A 179 -21.54 -6.03 -13.51
CA PHE A 179 -22.81 -5.31 -13.60
C PHE A 179 -23.08 -4.93 -15.06
N PRO A 180 -23.63 -5.85 -15.87
CA PRO A 180 -24.16 -5.52 -17.19
C PRO A 180 -25.31 -4.53 -17.02
N GLU A 181 -25.29 -3.38 -17.71
CA GLU A 181 -26.45 -2.48 -17.73
C GLU A 181 -27.58 -3.14 -18.52
N ASP A 182 -28.65 -3.55 -17.83
CA ASP A 182 -29.92 -3.90 -18.49
C ASP A 182 -30.56 -2.65 -19.09
N ALA A 183 -31.04 -2.78 -20.33
CA ALA A 183 -31.49 -1.68 -21.16
C ALA A 183 -32.79 -0.97 -20.68
N SER A 184 -32.68 0.36 -20.49
CA SER A 184 -33.67 1.46 -20.73
C SER A 184 -34.82 1.77 -19.75
N PRO A 185 -35.43 2.99 -19.77
CA PRO A 185 -35.07 4.24 -20.49
C PRO A 185 -34.96 5.53 -19.63
N CYS A 186 -34.17 6.48 -20.15
CA CYS A 186 -34.22 7.96 -20.07
C CYS A 186 -34.73 8.70 -18.81
N SER A 187 -33.83 9.52 -18.24
CA SER A 187 -34.14 10.85 -17.71
C SER A 187 -33.07 11.84 -18.18
N SER A 188 -33.51 12.79 -19.00
CA SER A 188 -32.74 13.83 -19.66
C SER A 188 -32.31 14.94 -18.70
N ASN A 189 -31.03 15.32 -18.74
CA ASN A 189 -30.61 16.73 -18.85
C ASN A 189 -29.09 16.82 -19.04
N SER A 190 -28.65 16.86 -20.30
CA SER A 190 -27.36 17.46 -20.64
C SER A 190 -27.55 18.39 -21.83
N SER A 191 -27.15 19.64 -21.61
CA SER A 191 -27.25 20.76 -22.54
C SER A 191 -26.39 20.52 -23.79
N LYS A 192 -27.05 20.59 -24.94
CA LYS A 192 -26.47 20.55 -26.28
C LYS A 192 -25.44 21.66 -26.50
N LYS A 193 -24.22 21.32 -26.93
CA LYS A 193 -23.49 22.10 -27.94
C LYS A 193 -22.96 21.16 -29.02
N LYS A 194 -23.16 21.62 -30.26
CA LYS A 194 -23.29 20.87 -31.51
C LYS A 194 -21.95 20.38 -32.06
N ASN A 195 -21.85 19.10 -32.40
CA ASN A 195 -20.84 18.59 -33.33
C ASN A 195 -21.43 18.60 -34.75
N LYS A 196 -20.68 19.18 -35.68
CA LYS A 196 -20.94 19.20 -37.14
C LYS A 196 -20.29 17.95 -37.73
N ILE A 197 -21.02 17.23 -38.58
CA ILE A 197 -20.59 16.04 -39.32
C ILE A 197 -20.03 16.49 -40.68
N ILE A 198 -18.80 16.06 -41.01
CA ILE A 198 -18.16 15.95 -42.35
C ILE A 198 -17.25 14.71 -42.21
N SER A 199 -17.58 13.53 -42.75
CA SER A 199 -17.45 13.00 -44.13
C SER A 199 -16.01 12.64 -44.55
N SER A 200 -15.82 11.32 -44.72
CA SER A 200 -14.82 10.49 -45.43
C SER A 200 -13.30 10.78 -45.38
N ASP A 201 -12.60 9.69 -45.03
CA ASP A 201 -11.27 9.23 -45.49
C ASP A 201 -10.09 10.20 -45.47
N GLU A 202 -9.40 10.25 -44.32
CA GLU A 202 -7.94 10.38 -44.29
C GLU A 202 -7.39 9.51 -43.13
N GLU A 203 -6.31 8.78 -43.41
CA GLU A 203 -5.61 7.92 -42.46
C GLU A 203 -5.30 8.67 -41.15
N GLU A 204 -5.69 8.11 -40.00
CA GLU A 204 -5.34 8.63 -38.69
C GLU A 204 -3.81 8.59 -38.48
N GLN A 205 -3.11 9.64 -38.93
CA GLN A 205 -1.81 9.99 -38.40
C GLN A 205 -2.02 10.38 -36.94
N ARG A 206 -1.81 9.40 -36.04
CA ARG A 206 -1.64 9.64 -34.61
C ARG A 206 -0.67 10.80 -34.46
N PRO A 207 -0.98 11.85 -33.69
CA PRO A 207 -0.06 12.95 -33.49
C PRO A 207 1.22 12.37 -32.90
N VAL A 208 2.33 12.49 -33.64
CA VAL A 208 3.65 12.14 -33.16
C VAL A 208 3.93 13.08 -32.00
N ILE A 209 3.76 12.59 -30.78
CA ILE A 209 4.23 13.28 -29.58
C ILE A 209 5.74 13.37 -29.78
N SER A 210 6.26 14.57 -30.07
CA SER A 210 7.71 14.79 -30.15
C SER A 210 8.30 14.33 -28.82
N ARG A 211 9.08 13.25 -28.84
CA ARG A 211 9.81 12.77 -27.66
C ARG A 211 10.78 13.89 -27.27
N GLY A 212 10.72 14.32 -26.02
CA GLY A 212 11.63 15.31 -25.48
C GLY A 212 12.98 14.69 -25.11
N THR A 213 13.95 15.54 -24.79
CA THR A 213 15.28 15.14 -24.35
C THR A 213 15.26 14.77 -22.87
N ASP A 214 15.12 13.48 -22.58
CA ASP A 214 14.98 12.96 -21.21
C ASP A 214 16.33 12.61 -20.54
N HIS A 215 17.46 12.90 -21.17
CA HIS A 215 18.80 12.56 -20.69
C HIS A 215 19.72 13.77 -20.84
N TRP A 216 20.53 14.05 -19.83
CA TRP A 216 21.62 15.04 -19.89
C TRP A 216 22.67 14.71 -18.83
N VAL A 217 23.68 15.58 -18.65
CA VAL A 217 24.78 15.33 -17.71
C VAL A 217 24.82 16.43 -16.65
N GLU A 218 25.29 16.11 -15.45
CA GLU A 218 25.77 17.09 -14.49
C GLU A 218 27.26 16.91 -14.27
N VAL A 219 28.00 18.02 -14.16
CA VAL A 219 29.43 18.03 -13.86
C VAL A 219 29.65 18.78 -12.56
N PHE A 220 30.41 18.19 -11.64
CA PHE A 220 30.76 18.83 -10.39
C PHE A 220 31.97 19.75 -10.60
N LEU A 221 31.79 21.03 -10.30
CA LEU A 221 32.89 22.00 -10.31
C LEU A 221 33.53 22.06 -8.93
N GLU A 222 34.76 21.57 -8.79
CA GLU A 222 35.45 21.47 -7.50
C GLU A 222 35.68 22.83 -6.85
N ARG A 223 36.02 23.87 -7.63
CA ARG A 223 36.22 25.24 -7.12
C ARG A 223 34.95 25.91 -6.59
N GLU A 224 33.82 25.66 -7.24
CA GLU A 224 32.52 26.20 -6.84
C GLU A 224 31.84 25.28 -5.80
N ASP A 225 32.35 24.06 -5.65
CA ASP A 225 31.80 22.98 -4.85
C ASP A 225 30.29 22.85 -5.12
N ARG A 226 29.97 22.67 -6.41
CA ARG A 226 28.61 22.73 -6.97
C ARG A 226 28.46 21.88 -8.22
N TRP A 227 27.29 21.26 -8.39
CA TRP A 227 26.89 20.58 -9.62
C TRP A 227 26.32 21.55 -10.66
N LEU A 228 26.83 21.49 -11.89
CA LEU A 228 26.31 22.21 -13.05
C LEU A 228 25.67 21.24 -14.03
N CYS A 229 24.44 21.54 -14.48
CA CYS A 229 23.81 20.81 -15.56
C CYS A 229 24.44 21.14 -16.91
N VAL A 230 24.59 20.14 -17.78
CA VAL A 230 25.15 20.25 -19.12
C VAL A 230 24.27 19.46 -20.07
N ASP A 231 23.65 20.18 -21.00
CA ASP A 231 22.87 19.62 -22.10
C ASP A 231 23.66 19.82 -23.39
N CYS A 232 24.30 18.74 -23.84
CA CYS A 232 25.12 18.72 -25.05
C CYS A 232 24.32 18.74 -26.35
N ILE A 233 23.00 18.55 -26.29
CA ILE A 233 22.13 18.51 -27.47
C ILE A 233 21.77 19.94 -27.87
N HIS A 234 21.37 20.74 -26.88
CA HIS A 234 20.96 22.13 -27.09
C HIS A 234 22.09 23.15 -26.84
N GLY A 235 23.29 22.70 -26.46
CA GLY A 235 24.43 23.58 -26.20
C GLY A 235 24.32 24.35 -24.89
N ASN A 236 23.54 23.85 -23.92
CA ASN A 236 23.17 24.59 -22.72
C ASN A 236 24.00 24.15 -21.50
N VAL A 237 24.72 25.08 -20.88
CA VAL A 237 25.56 24.82 -19.70
C VAL A 237 25.06 25.66 -18.53
N GLY A 238 24.68 25.02 -17.44
CA GLY A 238 24.29 25.65 -16.18
C GLY A 238 22.93 26.36 -16.20
N HIS A 239 21.99 25.97 -17.08
CA HIS A 239 20.60 26.45 -17.05
C HIS A 239 19.59 25.29 -16.93
N PRO A 240 19.24 24.85 -15.69
CA PRO A 240 18.34 23.72 -15.47
C PRO A 240 16.92 23.87 -16.05
N LEU A 241 16.43 25.10 -16.16
CA LEU A 241 15.09 25.38 -16.68
C LEU A 241 14.95 25.04 -18.17
N GLU A 242 16.01 25.18 -18.96
CA GLU A 242 16.00 24.77 -20.36
C GLU A 242 15.96 23.25 -20.48
N CYS A 243 16.72 22.50 -19.66
CA CYS A 243 16.63 21.04 -19.61
C CYS A 243 15.20 20.59 -19.26
N PHE A 244 14.56 21.25 -18.28
CA PHE A 244 13.15 20.98 -17.98
C PHE A 244 12.23 21.25 -19.18
N LYS A 245 12.44 22.35 -19.91
CA LYS A 245 11.59 22.73 -21.06
C LYS A 245 11.66 21.71 -22.19
N TYR A 246 12.85 21.17 -22.47
CA TYR A 246 13.06 20.17 -23.53
C TYR A 246 12.69 18.74 -23.11
N ALA A 247 12.62 18.43 -21.82
CA ALA A 247 12.24 17.10 -21.32
C ALA A 247 10.77 16.73 -21.58
N SER A 248 10.50 15.43 -21.75
CA SER A 248 9.16 14.90 -21.99
C SER A 248 8.22 15.18 -20.81
N LYS A 249 6.97 15.56 -21.12
CA LYS A 249 5.95 15.88 -20.10
C LYS A 249 4.99 14.71 -19.88
N PRO A 250 4.56 14.45 -18.63
CA PRO A 250 4.88 15.19 -17.40
C PRO A 250 6.20 14.75 -16.74
N VAL A 251 7.05 15.72 -16.36
CA VAL A 251 8.26 15.46 -15.57
C VAL A 251 7.85 15.08 -14.15
N CYS A 252 8.25 13.89 -13.69
CA CYS A 252 7.93 13.40 -12.35
C CYS A 252 9.16 13.07 -11.51
N TYR A 253 10.16 12.42 -12.11
CA TYR A 253 11.37 11.95 -11.43
C TYR A 253 12.58 12.29 -12.29
N ILE A 254 13.48 13.11 -11.76
CA ILE A 254 14.78 13.37 -12.35
C ILE A 254 15.83 12.88 -11.37
N ILE A 255 16.58 11.85 -11.78
CA ILE A 255 17.62 11.23 -10.97
C ILE A 255 19.00 11.52 -11.57
N GLY A 256 20.00 11.76 -10.73
CA GLY A 256 21.40 11.82 -11.13
C GLY A 256 22.13 10.59 -10.59
N ILE A 257 22.82 9.86 -11.46
CA ILE A 257 23.65 8.70 -11.11
C ILE A 257 25.11 9.06 -11.37
N ASP A 258 25.96 9.05 -10.35
CA ASP A 258 27.38 9.41 -10.48
C ASP A 258 28.25 8.25 -10.99
N ASP A 259 29.55 8.53 -11.13
CA ASP A 259 30.58 7.57 -11.52
C ASP A 259 30.82 6.45 -10.48
N SER A 260 30.55 6.72 -9.20
CA SER A 260 30.62 5.75 -8.11
C SER A 260 29.36 4.89 -8.00
N GLY A 261 28.30 5.22 -8.75
CA GLY A 261 27.01 4.55 -8.74
C GLY A 261 26.05 5.05 -7.66
N PHE A 262 26.37 6.15 -6.97
CA PHE A 262 25.45 6.80 -6.06
C PHE A 262 24.35 7.51 -6.83
N VAL A 263 23.16 7.55 -6.23
CA VAL A 263 21.96 8.12 -6.83
C VAL A 263 21.41 9.23 -5.95
N LYS A 264 21.11 10.37 -6.57
CA LYS A 264 20.40 11.48 -5.94
C LYS A 264 19.18 11.85 -6.76
N ASP A 265 18.05 12.08 -6.09
CA ASP A 265 16.90 12.72 -6.71
C ASP A 265 17.15 14.22 -6.83
N VAL A 266 17.39 14.68 -8.06
CA VAL A 266 17.70 16.07 -8.38
C VAL A 266 16.49 16.80 -8.98
N THR A 267 15.28 16.23 -8.89
CA THR A 267 14.04 16.81 -9.45
C THR A 267 13.85 18.28 -9.06
N GLN A 268 14.16 18.63 -7.80
CA GLN A 268 14.03 19.99 -7.26
C GLN A 268 14.89 21.03 -7.98
N ARG A 269 16.03 20.60 -8.56
CA ARG A 269 16.92 21.47 -9.34
C ARG A 269 16.28 21.90 -10.66
N TYR A 270 15.49 21.03 -11.29
CA TYR A 270 15.00 21.24 -12.66
C TYR A 270 13.55 21.69 -12.70
N ASP A 271 12.69 21.13 -11.86
CA ASP A 271 11.26 21.30 -11.96
C ASP A 271 10.75 22.55 -11.22
N PRO A 272 10.25 23.58 -11.93
CA PRO A 272 9.63 24.74 -11.30
C PRO A 272 8.29 24.41 -10.63
N GLY A 273 7.64 23.30 -11.02
CA GLY A 273 6.36 22.84 -10.49
C GLY A 273 6.48 21.89 -9.29
N TRP A 274 7.68 21.75 -8.69
CA TRP A 274 7.98 20.75 -7.67
C TRP A 274 6.97 20.80 -6.51
N MET A 275 6.75 21.99 -5.95
CA MET A 275 5.91 22.18 -4.77
C MET A 275 4.40 22.09 -5.06
N THR A 276 3.97 22.05 -6.33
CA THR A 276 2.55 22.21 -6.70
C THR A 276 1.98 21.02 -7.47
N ALA A 277 2.47 20.76 -8.68
CA ALA A 277 1.91 19.77 -9.60
C ALA A 277 2.65 18.43 -9.50
N THR A 278 3.98 18.47 -9.53
CA THR A 278 4.82 17.29 -9.69
C THR A 278 4.72 16.33 -8.52
N ARG A 279 4.73 16.84 -7.28
CA ARG A 279 4.52 16.01 -6.08
C ARG A 279 3.21 15.22 -6.09
N LYS A 280 2.16 15.70 -6.79
CA LYS A 280 0.86 15.02 -6.88
C LYS A 280 0.83 13.89 -7.92
N CYS A 281 1.90 13.76 -8.70
CA CYS A 281 2.08 12.75 -9.74
C CYS A 281 3.10 11.68 -9.34
N ARG A 282 3.62 11.74 -8.11
CA ARG A 282 4.63 10.83 -7.57
C ARG A 282 4.01 9.81 -6.61
N VAL A 283 4.73 8.71 -6.43
CA VAL A 283 4.44 7.70 -5.42
C VAL A 283 4.68 8.25 -4.02
N ASP A 284 4.34 7.44 -3.02
CA ASP A 284 4.65 7.73 -1.63
C ASP A 284 6.13 8.09 -1.43
N ALA A 285 6.38 9.16 -0.66
CA ALA A 285 7.70 9.72 -0.49
C ALA A 285 8.61 8.83 0.37
N GLN A 286 8.05 8.16 1.38
CA GLN A 286 8.79 7.25 2.25
C GLN A 286 9.28 6.04 1.44
N TRP A 287 8.41 5.44 0.63
CA TRP A 287 8.80 4.33 -0.24
C TRP A 287 9.93 4.73 -1.21
N TRP A 288 9.86 5.94 -1.79
CA TRP A 288 10.90 6.42 -2.72
C TRP A 288 12.24 6.67 -2.02
N GLU A 289 12.23 7.23 -0.80
CA GLU A 289 13.44 7.43 -0.01
C GLU A 289 14.08 6.08 0.39
N GLU A 290 13.28 5.14 0.90
CA GLU A 290 13.74 3.78 1.24
C GLU A 290 14.32 3.04 0.02
N THR A 291 13.75 3.27 -1.18
CA THR A 291 14.24 2.67 -2.43
C THR A 291 15.63 3.19 -2.83
N LEU A 292 15.91 4.47 -2.58
CA LEU A 292 17.18 5.09 -2.93
C LEU A 292 18.23 5.00 -1.81
N GLU A 293 17.83 4.68 -0.59
CA GLU A 293 18.71 4.56 0.59
C GLU A 293 20.01 3.76 0.33
N PRO A 294 19.98 2.58 -0.34
CA PRO A 294 21.20 1.80 -0.56
C PRO A 294 22.22 2.48 -1.48
N TYR A 295 21.81 3.50 -2.23
CA TYR A 295 22.62 4.21 -3.22
C TYR A 295 22.94 5.64 -2.80
N LYS A 296 22.68 6.04 -1.55
CA LYS A 296 23.05 7.37 -1.05
C LYS A 296 24.56 7.57 -1.07
N SER A 297 25.00 8.80 -1.34
CA SER A 297 26.42 9.12 -1.40
C SER A 297 27.08 8.95 -0.03
N SER A 298 28.32 8.48 -0.03
CA SER A 298 29.18 8.54 1.16
C SER A 298 29.65 9.96 1.48
N PHE A 299 29.56 10.90 0.52
CA PHE A 299 29.95 12.29 0.67
C PHE A 299 28.86 13.15 1.35
N VAL A 300 28.62 12.89 2.63
CA VAL A 300 27.51 13.49 3.41
C VAL A 300 27.52 15.04 3.38
N GLU A 301 28.70 15.66 3.47
CA GLU A 301 28.81 17.14 3.50
C GLU A 301 28.39 17.77 2.17
N ARG A 302 28.81 17.17 1.05
CA ARG A 302 28.47 17.62 -0.30
C ARG A 302 26.97 17.49 -0.55
N ASP A 303 26.40 16.34 -0.18
CA ASP A 303 24.96 16.10 -0.30
C ASP A 303 24.14 17.06 0.58
N ALA A 304 24.62 17.36 1.79
CA ALA A 304 23.99 18.34 2.67
C ALA A 304 24.06 19.77 2.11
N LYS A 305 25.14 20.13 1.41
CA LYS A 305 25.26 21.43 0.72
C LYS A 305 24.32 21.52 -0.48
N GLU A 306 24.22 20.46 -1.28
CA GLU A 306 23.28 20.36 -2.40
C GLU A 306 21.82 20.46 -1.92
N GLU A 307 21.46 19.80 -0.82
CA GLU A 307 20.13 19.89 -0.22
C GLU A 307 19.80 21.32 0.25
N LYS A 308 20.79 22.02 0.84
CA LYS A 308 20.64 23.43 1.21
C LYS A 308 20.43 24.33 -0.01
N GLU A 309 21.12 24.08 -1.13
CA GLU A 309 20.89 24.80 -2.39
C GLU A 309 19.46 24.60 -2.89
N PHE A 310 18.92 23.37 -2.81
CA PHE A 310 17.53 23.10 -3.18
C PHE A 310 16.55 23.84 -2.29
N LEU A 311 16.72 23.77 -0.96
CA LEU A 311 15.84 24.45 -0.01
C LEU A 311 15.86 25.98 -0.21
N ALA A 312 17.04 26.58 -0.40
CA ALA A 312 17.16 28.02 -0.68
C ALA A 312 16.41 28.39 -1.97
N LYS A 313 16.62 27.63 -3.05
CA LYS A 313 15.91 27.83 -4.32
C LYS A 313 14.39 27.73 -4.16
N LEU A 314 13.90 26.79 -3.37
CA LEU A 314 12.46 26.62 -3.13
C LEU A 314 11.87 27.79 -2.30
N GLN A 315 12.62 28.31 -1.34
CA GLN A 315 12.23 29.48 -0.54
C GLN A 315 12.21 30.77 -1.38
N ASP A 316 13.14 30.92 -2.32
CA ASP A 316 13.22 32.06 -3.23
C ASP A 316 12.09 32.10 -4.27
N GLN A 317 11.34 30.99 -4.44
CA GLN A 317 10.20 30.98 -5.37
C GLN A 317 9.11 31.95 -4.92
N PRO A 318 8.49 32.67 -5.87
CA PRO A 318 7.38 33.55 -5.54
C PRO A 318 6.19 32.77 -5.00
N LEU A 319 5.41 33.42 -4.14
CA LEU A 319 4.18 32.84 -3.59
C LEU A 319 3.25 32.37 -4.73
N PRO A 320 2.63 31.18 -4.61
CA PRO A 320 1.67 30.68 -5.58
C PRO A 320 0.55 31.70 -5.85
N LYS A 321 0.17 31.86 -7.13
CA LYS A 321 -0.85 32.84 -7.55
C LYS A 321 -2.27 32.29 -7.48
N SER A 322 -2.41 30.96 -7.49
CA SER A 322 -3.69 30.27 -7.47
C SER A 322 -3.97 29.66 -6.11
N ILE A 323 -5.19 29.84 -5.61
CA ILE A 323 -5.65 29.24 -4.35
C ILE A 323 -5.46 27.71 -4.38
N SER A 324 -5.76 27.06 -5.50
CA SER A 324 -5.69 25.60 -5.64
C SER A 324 -4.26 25.04 -5.45
N GLU A 325 -3.23 25.85 -5.69
CA GLU A 325 -1.83 25.46 -5.53
C GLU A 325 -1.43 25.36 -4.05
N TYR A 326 -2.03 26.18 -3.18
CA TYR A 326 -1.82 26.10 -1.73
C TYR A 326 -2.39 24.84 -1.07
N LYS A 327 -3.25 24.09 -1.78
CA LYS A 327 -3.82 22.85 -1.22
C LYS A 327 -2.74 21.78 -1.15
N ASN A 328 -2.39 21.40 0.08
CA ASN A 328 -1.29 20.48 0.42
C ASN A 328 0.09 20.96 -0.08
N HIS A 329 0.30 22.29 -0.15
CA HIS A 329 1.60 22.86 -0.46
C HIS A 329 2.58 22.60 0.71
N PRO A 330 3.86 22.27 0.45
CA PRO A 330 4.81 21.89 1.50
C PRO A 330 5.17 23.04 2.45
N LEU A 331 5.38 24.25 1.92
CA LEU A 331 5.86 25.40 2.72
C LEU A 331 4.77 26.37 3.18
N TYR A 332 3.60 26.36 2.53
CA TYR A 332 2.62 27.44 2.67
C TYR A 332 1.23 26.88 2.83
N ALA A 333 0.38 27.63 3.53
CA ALA A 333 -1.00 27.24 3.71
C ALA A 333 -1.92 28.44 3.90
N LEU A 334 -3.20 28.19 3.60
CA LEU A 334 -4.29 29.14 3.75
C LEU A 334 -5.24 28.66 4.84
N LYS A 335 -5.80 29.60 5.62
CA LYS A 335 -6.81 29.29 6.66
C LYS A 335 -7.97 28.45 6.12
N ARG A 336 -8.42 28.70 4.88
CA ARG A 336 -9.51 27.94 4.24
C ARG A 336 -9.23 26.44 4.05
N HIS A 337 -7.97 26.05 3.96
CA HIS A 337 -7.55 24.67 3.68
C HIS A 337 -7.22 23.89 4.96
N LEU A 338 -7.28 24.53 6.13
CA LEU A 338 -7.05 23.86 7.40
C LEU A 338 -8.11 22.78 7.62
N LEU A 339 -7.65 21.59 7.99
CA LEU A 339 -8.53 20.51 8.36
C LEU A 339 -9.24 20.83 9.67
N LYS A 340 -10.30 20.07 9.94
CA LYS A 340 -11.11 20.20 11.16
C LYS A 340 -10.25 20.19 12.44
N TYR A 341 -9.26 19.30 12.48
CA TYR A 341 -8.34 19.10 13.62
C TYR A 341 -7.00 19.82 13.44
N GLU A 342 -6.90 20.81 12.57
CA GLU A 342 -5.70 21.65 12.43
C GLU A 342 -6.00 23.09 12.87
N ALA A 343 -4.97 23.79 13.34
CA ALA A 343 -5.00 25.22 13.57
C ALA A 343 -3.62 25.84 13.35
N ILE A 344 -3.59 27.17 13.17
CA ILE A 344 -2.35 27.94 13.09
C ILE A 344 -1.96 28.33 14.51
N TYR A 345 -0.73 28.04 14.91
CA TYR A 345 -0.15 28.45 16.18
C TYR A 345 1.30 28.94 15.98
N PRO A 346 1.73 30.00 16.66
CA PRO A 346 0.92 30.87 17.53
C PRO A 346 -0.14 31.65 16.74
N ASP A 347 -1.20 32.12 17.40
CA ASP A 347 -2.22 32.98 16.75
C ASP A 347 -1.63 34.28 16.19
N THR A 348 -0.46 34.68 16.70
CA THR A 348 0.38 35.79 16.23
C THR A 348 1.31 35.41 15.07
N ALA A 349 1.12 34.25 14.43
CA ALA A 349 1.96 33.82 13.31
C ALA A 349 2.01 34.88 12.20
N SER A 350 3.22 35.19 11.76
CA SER A 350 3.48 36.21 10.75
C SER A 350 2.81 35.86 9.42
N ILE A 351 2.15 36.85 8.83
CA ILE A 351 1.56 36.73 7.49
C ILE A 351 2.70 36.91 6.48
N LEU A 352 2.97 35.86 5.69
CA LEU A 352 4.04 35.88 4.68
C LEU A 352 3.63 36.64 3.42
N GLY A 353 2.33 36.75 3.18
CA GLY A 353 1.78 37.48 2.04
C GLY A 353 0.28 37.25 1.88
N TYR A 354 -0.26 37.67 0.75
CA TYR A 354 -1.68 37.53 0.45
C TYR A 354 -1.88 36.88 -0.93
N CYS A 355 -2.79 35.92 -1.00
CA CYS A 355 -3.25 35.36 -2.26
C CYS A 355 -4.75 35.64 -2.40
N ARG A 356 -5.12 36.51 -3.35
CA ARG A 356 -6.51 36.92 -3.62
C ARG A 356 -7.26 37.38 -2.35
N GLY A 357 -6.59 38.18 -1.53
CA GLY A 357 -7.14 38.74 -0.29
C GLY A 357 -7.04 37.82 0.94
N GLU A 358 -6.57 36.58 0.81
CA GLU A 358 -6.34 35.70 1.96
C GLU A 358 -4.89 35.67 2.42
N ALA A 359 -4.69 35.76 3.74
CA ALA A 359 -3.39 35.67 4.38
C ALA A 359 -2.78 34.27 4.19
N VAL A 360 -1.52 34.26 3.73
CA VAL A 360 -0.67 33.08 3.59
C VAL A 360 0.19 32.94 4.84
N TYR A 361 0.18 31.74 5.42
CA TYR A 361 0.98 31.39 6.59
C TYR A 361 2.01 30.31 6.22
N SER A 362 3.11 30.25 6.96
CA SER A 362 4.03 29.10 6.89
C SER A 362 3.27 27.82 7.29
N ARG A 363 3.54 26.71 6.58
CA ARG A 363 3.00 25.39 6.94
C ARG A 363 3.52 24.94 8.30
N ASP A 364 4.70 25.40 8.72
CA ASP A 364 5.31 25.08 10.03
C ASP A 364 4.49 25.60 11.20
N CYS A 365 3.73 26.69 11.01
CA CYS A 365 2.81 27.20 12.01
C CYS A 365 1.52 26.39 12.11
N ILE A 366 1.31 25.37 11.27
CA ILE A 366 0.09 24.57 11.33
C ILE A 366 0.33 23.34 12.18
N HIS A 367 -0.45 23.25 13.24
CA HIS A 367 -0.38 22.17 14.18
C HIS A 367 -1.68 21.38 14.22
N THR A 368 -1.52 20.06 14.28
CA THR A 368 -2.61 19.14 14.53
C THR A 368 -3.03 19.23 16.00
N LEU A 369 -4.31 19.41 16.22
CA LEU A 369 -4.95 19.46 17.52
C LEU A 369 -5.64 18.13 17.79
N HIS A 370 -5.59 17.69 19.05
CA HIS A 370 -6.17 16.42 19.48
C HIS A 370 -7.05 16.62 20.72
N SER A 371 -8.01 15.71 20.91
CA SER A 371 -8.78 15.64 22.16
C SER A 371 -7.89 15.14 23.31
N LYS A 372 -8.30 15.34 24.56
CA LYS A 372 -7.58 14.82 25.75
C LYS A 372 -7.28 13.32 25.62
N ASP A 373 -8.27 12.53 25.23
CA ASP A 373 -8.11 11.06 25.07
C ASP A 373 -7.14 10.70 23.93
N THR A 374 -7.08 11.52 22.88
CA THR A 374 -6.18 11.26 21.75
C THR A 374 -4.75 11.64 22.10
N TRP A 375 -4.54 12.71 22.86
CA TRP A 375 -3.23 13.03 23.45
C TRP A 375 -2.76 11.96 24.42
N LEU A 376 -3.67 11.39 25.22
CA LEU A 376 -3.34 10.29 26.14
C LEU A 376 -2.79 9.06 25.41
N LYS A 377 -3.31 8.74 24.21
CA LYS A 377 -2.76 7.67 23.36
C LYS A 377 -1.33 7.92 22.89
N GLN A 378 -0.91 9.18 22.85
CA GLN A 378 0.46 9.60 22.53
C GLN A 378 1.30 9.81 23.81
N ALA A 379 0.85 9.29 24.96
CA ALA A 379 1.48 9.47 26.26
C ALA A 379 1.67 10.96 26.65
N ARG A 380 0.64 11.78 26.39
CA ARG A 380 0.61 13.19 26.82
C ARG A 380 -0.69 13.54 27.49
N VAL A 381 -0.62 14.44 28.48
CA VAL A 381 -1.81 14.94 29.18
C VAL A 381 -1.91 16.45 29.01
N VAL A 382 -3.14 16.95 28.95
CA VAL A 382 -3.39 18.40 28.88
C VAL A 382 -3.17 18.96 30.28
N ARG A 383 -2.42 20.06 30.38
CA ARG A 383 -2.13 20.68 31.68
C ARG A 383 -3.42 21.13 32.35
N ILE A 384 -3.43 21.08 33.68
CA ILE A 384 -4.60 21.44 34.48
C ILE A 384 -4.89 22.94 34.30
N GLY A 385 -6.14 23.29 34.02
CA GLY A 385 -6.58 24.70 33.83
C GLY A 385 -6.46 25.24 32.40
N GLU A 386 -5.89 24.49 31.46
CA GLU A 386 -5.81 24.90 30.04
C GLU A 386 -7.19 24.99 29.37
N VAL A 387 -7.39 26.07 28.61
CA VAL A 387 -8.60 26.29 27.81
C VAL A 387 -8.42 25.63 26.44
N PRO A 388 -9.45 24.94 25.87
CA PRO A 388 -9.35 24.36 24.55
C PRO A 388 -8.99 25.39 23.47
N TYR A 389 -8.01 25.11 22.62
CA TYR A 389 -7.63 25.99 21.52
C TYR A 389 -8.73 26.07 20.45
N LYS A 390 -9.42 24.96 20.21
CA LYS A 390 -10.47 24.86 19.19
C LYS A 390 -11.58 23.94 19.66
N MET A 391 -12.83 24.38 19.52
CA MET A 391 -14.02 23.56 19.74
C MET A 391 -14.56 23.07 18.40
N VAL A 392 -14.86 21.78 18.28
CA VAL A 392 -15.41 21.20 17.04
C VAL A 392 -16.59 20.26 17.34
N LYS A 393 -17.42 19.96 16.33
CA LYS A 393 -18.51 18.96 16.47
C LYS A 393 -17.93 17.54 16.58
N GLY A 394 -18.07 16.87 17.71
CA GLY A 394 -17.62 15.49 17.92
C GLY A 394 -18.41 14.47 17.09
N TYR A 395 -17.74 13.44 16.59
CA TYR A 395 -18.40 12.35 15.83
C TYR A 395 -18.64 11.08 16.65
N SER A 396 -18.32 11.07 17.94
CA SER A 396 -18.61 9.93 18.80
C SER A 396 -20.12 9.66 18.87
N ASN A 397 -20.51 8.40 19.02
CA ASN A 397 -21.93 8.02 19.08
C ASN A 397 -22.67 8.73 20.23
N GLN A 398 -21.99 8.92 21.36
CA GLN A 398 -22.53 9.64 22.51
C GLN A 398 -22.74 11.13 22.20
N ALA A 399 -21.75 11.81 21.62
CA ALA A 399 -21.87 13.21 21.24
C ALA A 399 -23.00 13.42 20.21
N ARG A 400 -23.07 12.54 19.20
CA ARG A 400 -24.14 12.56 18.21
C ARG A 400 -25.52 12.36 18.85
N LYS A 401 -25.66 11.42 19.79
CA LYS A 401 -26.91 11.16 20.52
C LYS A 401 -27.32 12.37 21.38
N ALA A 402 -26.37 12.99 22.09
CA ALA A 402 -26.62 14.18 22.90
C ALA A 402 -27.12 15.37 22.05
N ARG A 403 -26.52 15.61 20.88
CA ARG A 403 -26.97 16.67 19.95
C ARG A 403 -28.33 16.38 19.29
N MET A 404 -28.72 15.11 19.18
CA MET A 404 -30.03 14.71 18.65
C MET A 404 -31.15 14.75 19.69
N ALA A 405 -30.82 14.82 20.99
CA ALA A 405 -31.82 14.83 22.06
C ALA A 405 -32.65 16.13 22.07
N GLU A 406 -32.03 17.28 21.77
CA GLU A 406 -32.68 18.58 21.75
C GLU A 406 -32.37 19.32 20.44
N PRO A 407 -33.37 19.95 19.78
CA PRO A 407 -33.15 20.70 18.53
C PRO A 407 -32.09 21.81 18.65
N ALA A 408 -32.01 22.49 19.80
CA ALA A 408 -31.04 23.56 20.05
C ALA A 408 -29.57 23.07 20.04
N ASN A 409 -29.33 21.79 20.34
CA ASN A 409 -27.98 21.24 20.47
C ASN A 409 -27.40 20.70 19.15
N ARG A 410 -28.16 20.72 18.04
CA ARG A 410 -27.73 20.14 16.76
C ARG A 410 -26.41 20.71 16.24
N ASP A 411 -26.18 22.01 16.45
CA ASP A 411 -24.99 22.73 15.99
C ASP A 411 -23.92 22.95 17.06
N LYS A 412 -24.11 22.40 18.27
CA LYS A 412 -23.19 22.56 19.38
C LYS A 412 -21.81 21.97 19.07
N MET A 413 -20.76 22.77 19.27
CA MET A 413 -19.36 22.33 19.24
C MET A 413 -19.00 21.76 20.61
N ASP A 414 -18.91 20.44 20.69
CA ASP A 414 -18.87 19.68 21.95
C ASP A 414 -17.55 18.92 22.18
N LEU A 415 -16.65 18.92 21.20
CA LEU A 415 -15.33 18.29 21.33
C LEU A 415 -14.23 19.36 21.50
N PRO A 416 -13.62 19.47 22.68
CA PRO A 416 -12.47 20.33 22.90
C PRO A 416 -11.20 19.72 22.29
N LEU A 417 -10.44 20.55 21.58
CA LEU A 417 -9.15 20.19 21.00
C LEU A 417 -8.04 21.06 21.58
N PHE A 418 -6.89 20.44 21.80
CA PHE A 418 -5.71 21.05 22.41
C PHE A 418 -4.49 20.85 21.50
N GLY A 419 -3.58 21.83 21.54
CA GLY A 419 -2.31 21.76 20.83
C GLY A 419 -1.21 21.06 21.63
N LEU A 420 -0.08 20.79 20.96
CA LEU A 420 1.11 20.19 21.56
C LEU A 420 1.68 21.08 22.69
N TRP A 421 1.57 22.40 22.56
CA TRP A 421 2.05 23.39 23.55
C TRP A 421 1.25 23.39 24.86
N GLN A 422 -0.02 22.97 24.83
CA GLN A 422 -0.93 22.93 26.00
C GLN A 422 -0.82 21.62 26.80
N THR A 423 0.05 20.73 26.37
CA THR A 423 0.17 19.37 26.90
C THR A 423 1.55 19.17 27.50
N GLU A 424 1.65 18.23 28.43
CA GLU A 424 2.88 17.77 29.08
C GLU A 424 3.03 16.26 28.89
N LYS A 425 4.24 15.73 29.12
CA LYS A 425 4.48 14.29 29.01
C LYS A 425 3.73 13.58 30.14
N TYR A 426 3.06 12.49 29.81
CA TYR A 426 2.37 11.66 30.80
C TYR A 426 3.39 11.12 31.80
N GLN A 427 3.10 11.31 33.09
CA GLN A 427 3.88 10.73 34.17
C GLN A 427 3.16 9.48 34.66
N PRO A 428 3.74 8.28 34.47
CA PRO A 428 3.12 7.05 34.91
C PRO A 428 3.04 7.01 36.45
N PRO A 429 1.94 6.50 37.01
CA PRO A 429 1.79 6.35 38.46
C PRO A 429 2.77 5.31 39.02
N LEU A 430 3.11 5.45 40.30
CA LEU A 430 3.90 4.46 41.03
C LEU A 430 3.00 3.31 41.50
N ALA A 431 3.48 2.07 41.39
CA ALA A 431 2.86 0.94 42.06
C ALA A 431 3.13 1.00 43.57
N VAL A 432 2.11 0.73 44.39
CA VAL A 432 2.19 0.79 45.86
C VAL A 432 1.59 -0.49 46.44
N ASP A 433 2.26 -1.08 47.44
CA ASP A 433 1.83 -2.29 48.15
C ASP A 433 1.52 -3.49 47.25
N GLY A 434 2.34 -3.69 46.21
CA GLY A 434 2.15 -4.79 45.26
C GLY A 434 0.89 -4.66 44.39
N ARG A 435 0.22 -3.50 44.38
CA ARG A 435 -0.98 -3.23 43.57
C ARG A 435 -0.69 -2.33 42.38
N VAL A 436 -1.27 -2.70 41.24
CA VAL A 436 -1.11 -1.94 39.99
C VAL A 436 -2.11 -0.77 39.96
N PRO A 437 -1.67 0.48 39.69
CA PRO A 437 -2.57 1.62 39.55
C PRO A 437 -3.55 1.43 38.38
N ARG A 438 -4.86 1.62 38.61
CA ARG A 438 -5.90 1.35 37.62
C ARG A 438 -6.63 2.62 37.18
N ASN A 439 -7.16 2.60 35.96
CA ASN A 439 -8.09 3.60 35.48
C ASN A 439 -9.52 3.38 36.03
N GLU A 440 -10.45 4.26 35.68
CA GLU A 440 -11.87 4.18 36.07
C GLU A 440 -12.57 2.86 35.64
N PHE A 441 -12.02 2.17 34.65
CA PHE A 441 -12.53 0.90 34.13
C PHE A 441 -11.86 -0.32 34.77
N GLY A 442 -10.94 -0.13 35.72
CA GLY A 442 -10.21 -1.20 36.39
C GLY A 442 -9.07 -1.83 35.57
N ASN A 443 -8.67 -1.19 34.47
CA ASN A 443 -7.57 -1.65 33.60
C ASN A 443 -6.40 -0.65 33.59
N VAL A 444 -5.30 -0.97 32.93
CA VAL A 444 -4.19 -0.02 32.68
C VAL A 444 -4.17 0.38 31.21
N TYR A 445 -4.09 1.68 30.92
CA TYR A 445 -3.82 2.16 29.57
C TYR A 445 -2.31 2.11 29.29
N LEU A 446 -1.92 1.33 28.28
CA LEU A 446 -0.53 1.14 27.89
C LEU A 446 -0.37 1.33 26.38
N PHE A 447 -0.69 2.54 25.89
CA PHE A 447 -0.61 2.86 24.45
C PHE A 447 0.82 3.07 23.96
N GLN A 448 1.72 3.43 24.87
CA GLN A 448 3.15 3.65 24.62
C GLN A 448 3.96 2.97 25.74
N PRO A 449 5.20 2.53 25.46
CA PRO A 449 6.05 1.89 26.47
C PRO A 449 6.29 2.76 27.72
N CYS A 450 6.35 4.09 27.56
CA CYS A 450 6.56 5.03 28.67
C CYS A 450 5.35 5.22 29.60
N MET A 451 4.20 4.62 29.30
CA MET A 451 3.01 4.66 30.17
C MET A 451 2.99 3.55 31.21
N LEU A 452 3.98 2.65 31.21
CA LEU A 452 4.09 1.58 32.20
C LEU A 452 4.25 2.18 33.60
N PRO A 453 3.38 1.81 34.57
CA PRO A 453 3.54 2.23 35.95
C PRO A 453 4.93 1.87 36.48
N ILE A 454 5.52 2.77 37.24
CA ILE A 454 6.87 2.57 37.78
C ILE A 454 6.79 1.47 38.84
N GLY A 455 7.70 0.49 38.77
CA GLY A 455 7.68 -0.72 39.60
C GLY A 455 6.80 -1.85 39.03
N CYS A 456 6.28 -1.70 37.81
CA CYS A 456 5.53 -2.74 37.11
C CYS A 456 6.27 -3.26 35.86
N VAL A 457 5.89 -4.47 35.44
CA VAL A 457 6.35 -5.13 34.21
C VAL A 457 5.15 -5.64 33.42
N GLN A 458 5.22 -5.56 32.09
CA GLN A 458 4.24 -6.17 31.19
C GLN A 458 4.66 -7.60 30.83
N LEU A 459 3.75 -8.56 30.99
CA LEU A 459 3.93 -9.96 30.58
C LEU A 459 2.89 -10.37 29.53
N ASN A 460 3.38 -10.89 28.41
CA ASN A 460 2.56 -11.34 27.28
C ASN A 460 2.38 -12.87 27.30
N LEU A 461 1.86 -13.40 28.42
CA LEU A 461 1.62 -14.83 28.59
C LEU A 461 0.11 -15.16 28.53
N PRO A 462 -0.30 -16.23 27.80
CA PRO A 462 -1.70 -16.59 27.67
C PRO A 462 -2.28 -17.08 29.00
N SER A 463 -3.52 -16.67 29.30
CA SER A 463 -4.26 -17.08 30.51
C SER A 463 -3.57 -16.75 31.86
N LEU A 464 -2.60 -15.83 31.88
CA LEU A 464 -1.84 -15.47 33.08
C LEU A 464 -2.74 -15.03 34.25
N HIS A 465 -3.83 -14.31 33.98
CA HIS A 465 -4.81 -13.89 34.99
C HIS A 465 -5.40 -15.04 35.82
N ARG A 466 -5.45 -16.27 35.27
CA ARG A 466 -5.97 -17.44 35.99
C ARG A 466 -4.98 -17.91 37.05
N VAL A 467 -3.70 -17.94 36.68
CA VAL A 467 -2.60 -18.32 37.56
C VAL A 467 -2.46 -17.28 38.67
N ALA A 468 -2.46 -15.99 38.30
CA ALA A 468 -2.37 -14.87 39.24
C ALA A 468 -3.49 -14.92 40.29
N ARG A 469 -4.73 -15.22 39.89
CA ARG A 469 -5.86 -15.36 40.82
C ARG A 469 -5.71 -16.51 41.80
N LYS A 470 -5.04 -17.61 41.44
CA LYS A 470 -4.79 -18.72 42.37
C LYS A 470 -3.73 -18.37 43.42
N LEU A 471 -2.80 -17.50 43.05
CA LEU A 471 -1.70 -17.03 43.91
C LEU A 471 -2.03 -15.73 44.65
N ASP A 472 -3.24 -15.18 44.47
CA ASP A 472 -3.68 -13.89 45.02
C ASP A 472 -2.74 -12.71 44.66
N ILE A 473 -2.15 -12.76 43.46
CA ILE A 473 -1.28 -11.70 42.91
C ILE A 473 -2.11 -10.74 42.06
N ASP A 474 -1.91 -9.43 42.24
CA ASP A 474 -2.59 -8.42 41.44
C ASP A 474 -2.10 -8.44 39.99
N CYS A 475 -3.03 -8.67 39.05
CA CYS A 475 -2.73 -8.86 37.63
C CYS A 475 -3.80 -8.17 36.80
N VAL A 476 -3.42 -7.09 36.13
CA VAL A 476 -4.36 -6.20 35.44
C VAL A 476 -4.10 -6.25 33.93
N PRO A 477 -5.14 -6.43 33.08
CA PRO A 477 -4.94 -6.44 31.63
C PRO A 477 -4.49 -5.05 31.13
N ALA A 478 -3.51 -5.04 30.23
CA ALA A 478 -3.02 -3.82 29.59
C ALA A 478 -3.83 -3.54 28.32
N VAL A 479 -4.51 -2.40 28.28
CA VAL A 479 -5.23 -1.94 27.08
C VAL A 479 -4.25 -1.15 26.20
N THR A 480 -3.84 -1.75 25.08
CA THR A 480 -2.90 -1.15 24.12
C THR A 480 -3.61 -0.45 22.96
N GLY A 481 -4.90 -0.69 22.76
CA GLY A 481 -5.64 -0.07 21.67
C GLY A 481 -7.15 -0.29 21.75
N PHE A 482 -7.84 0.10 20.68
CA PHE A 482 -9.27 -0.12 20.50
C PHE A 482 -9.54 -0.55 19.06
N ASP A 483 -10.28 -1.65 18.90
CA ASP A 483 -10.71 -2.16 17.59
C ASP A 483 -12.20 -1.86 17.38
N PHE A 484 -12.59 -1.66 16.11
CA PHE A 484 -13.97 -1.38 15.72
C PHE A 484 -14.54 -2.56 14.94
N HIS A 485 -15.28 -3.42 15.63
CA HIS A 485 -15.97 -4.54 15.00
C HIS A 485 -17.43 -4.64 15.48
N GLY A 486 -18.33 -5.05 14.60
CA GLY A 486 -19.75 -5.20 14.94
C GLY A 486 -20.47 -3.89 15.28
N GLY A 487 -19.95 -2.74 14.83
CA GLY A 487 -20.55 -1.42 15.05
C GLY A 487 -20.20 -0.74 16.39
N TYR A 488 -19.37 -1.38 17.21
CA TYR A 488 -18.92 -0.86 18.50
C TYR A 488 -17.39 -0.88 18.60
N SER A 489 -16.86 -0.09 19.53
CA SER A 489 -15.43 -0.05 19.85
C SER A 489 -15.16 -1.00 21.02
N HIS A 490 -14.16 -1.87 20.87
CA HIS A 490 -13.76 -2.85 21.86
C HIS A 490 -12.30 -2.61 22.26
N PRO A 491 -11.96 -2.63 23.56
CA PRO A 491 -10.57 -2.49 23.99
C PRO A 491 -9.77 -3.72 23.56
N VAL A 492 -8.63 -3.47 22.92
CA VAL A 492 -7.62 -4.49 22.60
C VAL A 492 -6.70 -4.60 23.79
N THR A 493 -6.68 -5.77 24.42
CA THR A 493 -5.83 -6.07 25.57
C THR A 493 -4.66 -6.94 25.14
N GLU A 494 -3.44 -6.46 25.34
CA GLU A 494 -2.22 -7.20 25.04
C GLU A 494 -1.39 -7.38 26.31
N GLY A 495 -1.37 -8.61 26.81
CA GLY A 495 -0.66 -8.96 28.03
C GLY A 495 -1.29 -8.41 29.31
N TYR A 496 -0.55 -8.57 30.39
CA TYR A 496 -0.93 -8.18 31.74
C TYR A 496 0.18 -7.37 32.39
N VAL A 497 -0.19 -6.34 33.12
CA VAL A 497 0.70 -5.56 33.98
C VAL A 497 0.66 -6.16 35.38
N ILE A 498 1.83 -6.40 35.93
CA ILE A 498 2.07 -6.89 37.29
C ILE A 498 3.17 -6.09 37.96
N CYS A 499 3.22 -6.08 39.29
CA CYS A 499 4.36 -5.52 40.01
C CYS A 499 5.61 -6.38 39.78
N GLU A 500 6.77 -5.73 39.66
CA GLU A 500 8.04 -6.37 39.34
C GLU A 500 8.41 -7.47 40.34
N GLU A 501 8.09 -7.25 41.62
CA GLU A 501 8.32 -8.16 42.75
C GLU A 501 7.71 -9.56 42.54
N TYR A 502 6.58 -9.66 41.85
CA TYR A 502 5.86 -10.93 41.66
C TYR A 502 6.15 -11.60 40.32
N LYS A 503 7.01 -11.01 39.49
CA LYS A 503 7.30 -11.48 38.13
C LYS A 503 7.79 -12.92 38.10
N GLU A 504 8.83 -13.23 38.88
CA GLU A 504 9.47 -14.54 38.87
C GLU A 504 8.53 -15.64 39.38
N VAL A 505 7.84 -15.36 40.49
CA VAL A 505 6.87 -16.28 41.10
C VAL A 505 5.75 -16.61 40.13
N LEU A 506 5.21 -15.59 39.44
CA LEU A 506 4.08 -15.77 38.53
C LEU A 506 4.48 -16.51 37.24
N VAL A 507 5.68 -16.25 36.70
CA VAL A 507 6.20 -16.96 35.53
C VAL A 507 6.43 -18.43 35.86
N ALA A 508 7.09 -18.75 36.97
CA ALA A 508 7.34 -20.13 37.38
C ALA A 508 6.02 -20.90 37.62
N ALA A 509 5.03 -20.27 38.24
CA ALA A 509 3.72 -20.87 38.44
C ALA A 509 2.97 -21.09 37.12
N TRP A 510 3.10 -20.17 36.16
CA TRP A 510 2.51 -20.31 34.83
C TRP A 510 3.15 -21.46 34.05
N GLU A 511 4.47 -21.58 34.07
CA GLU A 511 5.19 -22.69 33.42
C GLU A 511 4.75 -24.05 33.97
N ASN A 512 4.60 -24.15 35.30
CA ASN A 512 4.09 -25.35 35.94
C ASN A 512 2.66 -25.69 35.47
N GLU A 513 1.74 -24.71 35.45
CA GLU A 513 0.36 -24.93 35.01
C GLU A 513 0.24 -25.25 33.51
N GLU A 514 1.12 -24.67 32.67
CA GLU A 514 1.17 -24.97 31.24
C GLU A 514 1.67 -26.40 31.01
N SER A 515 2.71 -26.84 31.74
CA SER A 515 3.22 -28.21 31.66
C SER A 515 2.16 -29.26 32.06
N GLU A 516 1.36 -28.96 33.09
CA GLU A 516 0.25 -29.83 33.49
C GLU A 516 -0.85 -29.87 32.42
N ARG A 517 -1.15 -28.73 31.80
CA ARG A 517 -2.16 -28.65 30.75
C ARG A 517 -1.73 -29.47 29.54
N GLU A 518 -0.47 -29.36 29.14
CA GLU A 518 0.09 -30.13 28.03
C GLU A 518 0.03 -31.64 28.33
N LYS A 519 0.39 -32.07 29.55
CA LYS A 519 0.24 -33.46 29.99
C LYS A 519 -1.23 -33.93 29.90
N LYS A 520 -2.16 -33.16 30.46
CA LYS A 520 -3.61 -33.46 30.42
C LYS A 520 -4.16 -33.50 28.98
N GLU A 521 -3.65 -32.66 28.07
CA GLU A 521 -4.03 -32.66 26.65
C GLU A 521 -3.45 -33.85 25.89
N LYS A 522 -2.20 -34.24 26.17
CA LYS A 522 -1.58 -35.46 25.65
C LYS A 522 -2.37 -36.68 26.08
N GLU A 523 -2.69 -36.81 27.36
CA GLU A 523 -3.54 -37.90 27.88
C GLU A 523 -4.92 -37.93 27.21
N LYS A 524 -5.57 -36.77 27.02
CA LYS A 524 -6.85 -36.67 26.31
C LYS A 524 -6.71 -37.07 24.83
N ARG A 525 -5.60 -36.71 24.18
CA ARG A 525 -5.31 -37.08 22.79
C ARG A 525 -5.11 -38.59 22.69
N GLU A 526 -4.30 -39.18 23.56
CA GLU A 526 -4.05 -40.62 23.64
C GLU A 526 -5.35 -41.39 23.88
N LYS A 527 -6.16 -40.97 24.86
CA LYS A 527 -7.48 -41.57 25.12
C LYS A 527 -8.40 -41.51 23.89
N ARG A 528 -8.39 -40.42 23.12
CA ARG A 528 -9.14 -40.31 21.85
C ARG A 528 -8.60 -41.22 20.77
N VAL A 529 -7.28 -41.28 20.60
CA VAL A 529 -6.60 -42.17 19.64
C VAL A 529 -6.94 -43.62 19.95
N LEU A 530 -6.80 -44.05 21.21
CA LEU A 530 -7.16 -45.40 21.65
C LEU A 530 -8.65 -45.69 21.46
N GLY A 531 -9.53 -44.72 21.73
CA GLY A 531 -10.96 -44.83 21.46
C GLY A 531 -11.27 -45.07 19.97
N ASN A 532 -10.64 -44.30 19.08
CA ASN A 532 -10.78 -44.44 17.64
C ASN A 532 -10.23 -45.79 17.12
N TRP A 533 -9.06 -46.22 17.62
CA TRP A 533 -8.50 -47.54 17.30
C TRP A 533 -9.40 -48.68 17.75
N LYS A 534 -9.97 -48.58 18.95
CA LYS A 534 -10.93 -49.57 19.46
C LYS A 534 -12.17 -49.65 18.57
N LEU A 535 -12.66 -48.53 18.05
CA LEU A 535 -13.80 -48.47 17.14
C LEU A 535 -13.45 -49.07 15.77
N LEU A 536 -12.27 -48.77 15.23
CA LEU A 536 -11.75 -49.34 13.99
C LEU A 536 -11.60 -50.86 14.08
N VAL A 537 -10.94 -51.37 15.11
CA VAL A 537 -10.72 -52.81 15.33
C VAL A 537 -12.06 -53.53 15.52
N LYS A 538 -12.99 -52.98 16.30
CA LYS A 538 -14.34 -53.54 16.42
C LYS A 538 -15.05 -53.58 15.06
N GLY A 539 -14.94 -52.51 14.26
CA GLY A 539 -15.48 -52.47 12.90
C GLY A 539 -14.91 -53.56 11.99
N LEU A 540 -13.59 -53.76 12.01
CA LEU A 540 -12.91 -54.82 11.26
C LEU A 540 -13.33 -56.22 11.72
N LEU A 541 -13.40 -56.46 13.03
CA LEU A 541 -13.86 -57.74 13.59
C LEU A 541 -15.34 -58.03 13.23
N ILE A 542 -16.20 -57.01 13.25
CA ILE A 542 -17.60 -57.13 12.80
C ILE A 542 -17.64 -57.44 11.30
N LYS A 543 -16.86 -56.75 10.47
CA LYS A 543 -16.75 -57.00 9.03
C LYS A 543 -16.27 -58.43 8.74
N GLU A 544 -15.27 -58.92 9.47
CA GLU A 544 -14.76 -60.28 9.31
C GLU A 544 -15.79 -61.33 9.79
N ARG A 545 -16.47 -61.10 10.91
CA ARG A 545 -17.56 -61.95 11.40
C ARG A 545 -18.73 -61.99 10.42
N LEU A 546 -19.08 -60.85 9.81
CA LEU A 546 -20.11 -60.79 8.76
C LEU A 546 -19.64 -61.54 7.52
N LYS A 547 -18.39 -61.34 7.07
CA LYS A 547 -17.81 -62.10 5.96
C LYS A 547 -17.89 -63.61 6.21
N LYS A 548 -17.49 -64.09 7.39
CA LYS A 548 -17.59 -65.51 7.76
C LYS A 548 -19.03 -66.03 7.81
N ARG A 549 -20.01 -65.22 8.24
CA ARG A 549 -21.43 -65.65 8.33
C ARG A 549 -22.18 -65.61 6.99
N TYR A 550 -21.78 -64.74 6.07
CA TYR A 550 -22.46 -64.57 4.78
C TYR A 550 -21.71 -65.20 3.60
N SER A 551 -20.40 -65.47 3.70
CA SER A 551 -19.68 -66.26 2.69
C SER A 551 -20.22 -67.69 2.60
N THR A 552 -20.63 -68.32 3.72
CA THR A 552 -21.23 -69.66 3.72
C THR A 552 -22.68 -69.68 3.20
N LYS A 553 -23.38 -68.54 3.19
CA LYS A 553 -24.74 -68.40 2.63
C LYS A 553 -24.76 -68.13 1.13
N ASN A 554 -23.67 -67.64 0.55
CA ASN A 554 -23.56 -67.48 -0.90
C ASN A 554 -23.22 -68.79 -1.62
N GLU A 555 -22.55 -69.74 -0.97
CA GLU A 555 -22.36 -71.09 -1.55
C GLU A 555 -23.65 -71.92 -1.55
N THR A 556 -24.56 -71.68 -0.60
CA THR A 556 -25.84 -72.42 -0.48
C THR A 556 -26.99 -71.80 -1.30
N ARG A 557 -26.86 -70.56 -1.77
CA ARG A 557 -27.88 -69.89 -2.61
C ARG A 557 -27.72 -70.10 -4.12
N VAL A 558 -26.56 -70.57 -4.59
CA VAL A 558 -26.33 -70.87 -6.02
C VAL A 558 -26.91 -72.26 -6.41
N MET A 559 -27.32 -73.09 -5.45
CA MET A 559 -27.88 -74.43 -5.71
C MET A 559 -29.41 -74.53 -5.67
N MET A 560 -30.13 -73.44 -5.42
CA MET A 560 -31.61 -73.41 -5.32
C MET A 560 -32.19 -72.18 -6.00
N GLU A 561 -32.04 -72.05 -7.32
CA GLU A 561 -32.90 -71.24 -8.21
C GLU A 561 -32.42 -71.43 -9.65
N GLY A 562 -33.02 -72.36 -10.38
CA GLY A 562 -32.68 -72.61 -11.78
C GLY A 562 -33.17 -73.94 -12.36
N GLU A 563 -34.44 -74.32 -12.14
CA GLU A 563 -35.12 -75.35 -12.94
C GLU A 563 -36.44 -74.80 -13.49
N SER A 564 -36.75 -75.22 -14.72
CA SER A 564 -37.95 -74.93 -15.53
C SER A 564 -37.93 -73.65 -16.38
N GLY A 565 -37.61 -73.83 -17.67
CA GLY A 565 -37.86 -72.82 -18.71
C GLY A 565 -37.04 -72.95 -20.00
N PHE A 566 -37.01 -74.13 -20.63
CA PHE A 566 -36.71 -74.36 -22.07
C PHE A 566 -37.39 -73.27 -22.95
N SER A 567 -36.93 -72.81 -24.12
CA SER A 567 -36.11 -73.32 -25.24
C SER A 567 -35.81 -72.07 -26.11
N SER A 568 -34.81 -71.90 -26.97
CA SER A 568 -34.16 -72.82 -27.90
C SER A 568 -32.99 -72.09 -28.59
N ASN A 569 -31.86 -72.80 -28.76
CA ASN A 569 -31.03 -72.98 -29.97
C ASN A 569 -30.55 -71.75 -30.77
N ASP A 570 -29.33 -71.67 -31.29
CA ASP A 570 -28.13 -72.52 -31.29
C ASP A 570 -26.97 -71.63 -31.80
N ASP A 571 -25.76 -71.99 -31.35
CA ASP A 571 -24.48 -71.98 -32.07
C ASP A 571 -23.63 -70.73 -32.38
N GLU A 572 -22.34 -70.97 -32.07
CA GLU A 572 -21.06 -70.44 -32.58
C GLU A 572 -20.51 -69.07 -32.11
N GLY A 573 -19.38 -69.12 -31.38
CA GLY A 573 -18.49 -67.99 -31.09
C GLY A 573 -17.48 -67.72 -32.22
N PRO A 574 -16.24 -67.25 -31.96
CA PRO A 574 -15.71 -66.41 -30.87
C PRO A 574 -14.99 -65.15 -31.42
N ASN A 575 -14.91 -64.04 -30.69
CA ASN A 575 -13.65 -63.27 -30.53
C ASN A 575 -13.80 -62.04 -29.60
N ALA A 576 -12.63 -61.64 -29.09
CA ALA A 576 -12.34 -60.50 -28.24
C ALA A 576 -12.90 -59.15 -28.72
N GLU A 577 -13.25 -58.27 -27.77
CA GLU A 577 -12.50 -57.04 -27.52
C GLU A 577 -13.05 -56.29 -26.30
N THR A 578 -12.12 -55.71 -25.56
CA THR A 578 -12.27 -54.79 -24.44
C THR A 578 -13.20 -53.61 -24.72
N LEU A 579 -13.92 -53.13 -23.71
CA LEU A 579 -14.01 -51.69 -23.40
C LEU A 579 -14.39 -51.49 -21.92
N ALA A 580 -13.68 -50.55 -21.30
CA ALA A 580 -13.81 -50.16 -19.90
C ALA A 580 -15.02 -49.26 -19.67
N GLU A 581 -15.62 -49.29 -18.48
CA GLU A 581 -16.38 -48.16 -17.97
C GLU A 581 -16.40 -48.04 -16.44
N ASP A 582 -16.10 -46.81 -16.03
CA ASP A 582 -16.51 -46.05 -14.85
C ASP A 582 -16.24 -46.49 -13.40
N VAL A 583 -15.16 -45.92 -12.86
CA VAL A 583 -14.83 -45.82 -11.43
C VAL A 583 -15.66 -44.67 -10.81
N ALA A 584 -16.98 -44.83 -10.74
CA ALA A 584 -17.89 -43.88 -10.08
C ALA A 584 -18.76 -44.52 -8.99
N VAL A 585 -18.46 -45.74 -8.55
CA VAL A 585 -19.25 -46.46 -7.54
C VAL A 585 -18.38 -46.97 -6.40
N SER A 586 -17.97 -46.09 -5.48
CA SER A 586 -17.53 -46.51 -4.14
C SER A 586 -17.57 -45.39 -3.08
N TRP A 587 -18.64 -44.59 -3.05
CA TRP A 587 -18.96 -43.77 -1.87
C TRP A 587 -20.40 -44.00 -1.40
N PRO A 588 -20.65 -44.33 -0.11
CA PRO A 588 -22.00 -44.62 0.36
C PRO A 588 -22.83 -43.34 0.51
N GLN A 589 -23.72 -43.11 -0.46
CA GLN A 589 -24.91 -42.31 -0.26
C GLN A 589 -25.93 -43.15 0.51
N ASN A 590 -26.30 -42.72 1.72
CA ASN A 590 -27.70 -42.66 2.17
C ASN A 590 -27.80 -42.32 3.67
N ARG A 591 -28.36 -41.14 3.95
CA ARG A 591 -29.40 -40.98 4.98
C ARG A 591 -30.13 -39.64 4.81
N GLN A 592 -31.01 -39.59 3.82
CA GLN A 592 -32.23 -38.80 3.89
C GLN A 592 -33.37 -39.71 3.43
N ALA A 593 -34.16 -40.18 4.38
CA ALA A 593 -35.51 -40.68 4.12
C ALA A 593 -36.42 -39.89 5.06
N GLU A 594 -37.43 -39.25 4.48
CA GLU A 594 -38.50 -38.56 5.16
C GLU A 594 -39.35 -39.58 5.94
N GLU A 595 -39.63 -39.30 7.21
CA GLU A 595 -40.78 -39.87 7.91
C GLU A 595 -41.63 -38.73 8.46
N GLN A 596 -42.85 -38.64 7.94
CA GLN A 596 -43.94 -37.90 8.53
C GLN A 596 -44.42 -38.63 9.80
N GLY A 597 -44.50 -37.89 10.92
CA GLY A 597 -45.44 -38.12 12.02
C GLY A 597 -45.15 -39.24 13.03
N GLU A 598 -44.57 -38.91 14.18
CA GLU A 598 -45.28 -38.81 15.48
C GLU A 598 -44.33 -38.54 16.67
N LYS A 599 -44.69 -37.51 17.44
CA LYS A 599 -44.38 -37.14 18.84
C LYS A 599 -43.15 -37.77 19.55
N GLY A 600 -42.14 -36.94 19.85
CA GLY A 600 -41.18 -37.22 20.94
C GLY A 600 -40.08 -36.17 21.15
N ARG A 601 -40.26 -35.29 22.15
CA ARG A 601 -39.32 -34.34 22.83
C ARG A 601 -37.94 -34.04 22.17
N THR A 602 -37.79 -32.81 21.68
CA THR A 602 -36.52 -32.22 21.20
C THR A 602 -35.66 -31.68 22.35
N ILE A 603 -34.42 -32.15 22.45
CA ILE A 603 -33.36 -31.54 23.28
C ILE A 603 -32.85 -30.28 22.55
N LYS A 604 -32.97 -29.11 23.19
CA LYS A 604 -32.50 -27.82 22.64
C LYS A 604 -30.97 -27.73 22.72
N ARG A 605 -30.31 -27.65 21.56
CA ARG A 605 -28.88 -27.28 21.44
C ARG A 605 -28.67 -25.79 21.74
N SER A 606 -27.53 -25.44 22.34
CA SER A 606 -27.26 -24.06 22.81
C SER A 606 -26.88 -23.13 21.65
N LYS A 607 -27.23 -21.83 21.76
CA LYS A 607 -26.85 -20.78 20.80
C LYS A 607 -25.34 -20.66 20.58
N ARG A 608 -24.52 -21.11 21.56
CA ARG A 608 -23.07 -20.97 21.55
C ARG A 608 -22.38 -21.97 20.62
N GLU A 609 -22.93 -23.17 20.48
CA GLU A 609 -22.45 -24.18 19.51
C GLU A 609 -22.74 -23.74 18.06
N LYS A 610 -23.95 -23.21 17.81
CA LYS A 610 -24.32 -22.68 16.49
C LYS A 610 -23.48 -21.47 16.05
N GLN A 611 -22.98 -20.67 17.01
CA GLN A 611 -22.09 -19.54 16.71
C GLN A 611 -20.63 -19.95 16.46
N GLY A 612 -20.20 -21.11 16.95
CA GLY A 612 -18.83 -21.61 16.72
C GLY A 612 -18.62 -22.05 15.28
N GLU A 613 -19.57 -22.78 14.73
CA GLU A 613 -19.52 -23.30 13.35
C GLU A 613 -19.70 -22.19 12.30
N ALA A 614 -20.52 -21.18 12.58
CA ALA A 614 -20.73 -20.02 11.70
C ALA A 614 -19.50 -19.11 11.53
N LYS A 615 -18.46 -19.27 12.36
CA LYS A 615 -17.19 -18.52 12.22
C LYS A 615 -16.27 -19.07 11.13
N HIS A 616 -16.43 -20.34 10.76
CA HIS A 616 -15.57 -21.02 9.78
C HIS A 616 -16.19 -21.11 8.38
N LEU A 617 -17.41 -20.62 8.20
CA LEU A 617 -18.13 -20.63 6.91
C LEU A 617 -17.89 -19.32 6.15
N PHE A 618 -17.71 -19.44 4.82
CA PHE A 618 -17.65 -18.30 3.92
C PHE A 618 -19.02 -17.60 3.83
N PRO A 619 -19.09 -16.30 3.47
CA PRO A 619 -20.35 -15.56 3.44
C PRO A 619 -21.45 -16.15 2.54
N PHE A 620 -21.11 -16.88 1.48
CA PHE A 620 -22.09 -17.54 0.61
C PHE A 620 -22.61 -18.86 1.19
N GLU A 621 -21.90 -19.47 2.14
CA GLU A 621 -22.32 -20.67 2.88
C GLU A 621 -23.23 -20.32 4.08
N LYS A 622 -23.44 -19.03 4.35
CA LYS A 622 -24.29 -18.51 5.45
C LYS A 622 -25.71 -18.15 5.02
N LEU A 623 -26.05 -18.30 3.73
CA LEU A 623 -27.35 -17.94 3.16
C LEU A 623 -28.39 -19.04 3.30
#